data_AF-A0A916ERS7-F1
#
_entry.id   AF-A0A916ERS7-F1
#
_cell.length_a   1.000
_cell.length_b   1.000
_cell.length_c   1.000
_cell.angle_alpha   90.00
_cell.angle_beta   90.00
_cell.angle_gamma   90.00
#
_symmetry.space_group_name_H-M   'P 1'
#
loop_
_entity.id
_entity.type
_entity.pdbx_description
1 polymer ?
#
loop_
_entity_poly.entity_id
_entity_poly.type
_entity_poly.pdbx_seq_one_letter_code
_entity_poly.pdbx_strand_id
1 'polypeptide(L)' 'MAVKPLPSSTPKRAPRAAAAGQARLTLSLPEDTVRRLAEVAQQRGVSLDSLFEEMATLTLFEADITRRFAAPETSDA' A
#
# COMPACT_ATOMS: atom_id res chain seq x y z
N MET A 1 2.12 -11.50 56.21
CA MET A 1 1.67 -10.61 55.12
C MET A 1 2.23 -11.19 53.82
N ALA A 2 1.39 -11.66 52.90
CA ALA A 2 1.83 -12.24 51.63
C ALA A 2 1.22 -11.42 50.49
N VAL A 3 2.06 -10.69 49.76
CA VAL A 3 1.64 -9.93 48.57
C VAL A 3 1.71 -10.83 47.35
N LYS A 4 0.56 -11.05 46.72
CA LYS A 4 0.38 -11.86 45.52
C LYS A 4 0.75 -10.99 44.31
N PRO A 5 1.69 -11.38 43.43
CA PRO A 5 2.05 -10.56 42.28
C PRO A 5 0.93 -10.56 41.23
N LEU A 6 0.66 -9.39 40.62
CA LEU A 6 -0.29 -9.22 39.52
C LEU A 6 0.25 -9.89 38.24
N PRO A 7 -0.63 -10.47 37.39
CA PRO A 7 -0.21 -10.99 36.10
C PRO A 7 0.11 -9.87 35.11
N SER A 8 1.21 -10.02 34.38
CA SER A 8 1.63 -9.17 33.27
C SER A 8 0.69 -9.34 32.07
N SER A 9 -0.16 -8.34 31.85
CA SER A 9 -0.97 -8.24 30.64
C SER A 9 -0.07 -7.85 29.47
N THR A 10 0.38 -8.83 28.68
CA THR A 10 0.91 -8.54 27.35
C THR A 10 -0.28 -8.14 26.45
N PRO A 11 -0.28 -6.95 25.82
CA PRO A 11 -1.35 -6.61 24.90
C PRO A 11 -1.22 -7.52 23.66
N LYS A 12 -2.08 -8.52 23.57
CA LYS A 12 -2.31 -9.33 22.38
C LYS A 12 -2.80 -8.38 21.30
N ARG A 13 -1.90 -7.97 20.38
CA ARG A 13 -2.23 -7.09 19.26
C ARG A 13 -3.36 -7.73 18.46
N ALA A 14 -4.57 -7.18 18.62
CA ALA A 14 -5.73 -7.67 17.90
C ALA A 14 -5.53 -7.43 16.40
N PRO A 15 -5.97 -8.35 15.52
CA PRO A 15 -6.03 -8.05 14.11
C PRO A 15 -7.00 -6.88 13.92
N ARG A 16 -6.49 -5.77 13.40
CA ARG A 16 -7.31 -4.62 12.99
C ARG A 16 -8.32 -5.15 11.99
N ALA A 17 -9.61 -5.09 12.33
CA ALA A 17 -10.69 -5.53 11.47
C ALA A 17 -10.50 -4.86 10.10
N ALA A 18 -10.30 -5.67 9.06
CA ALA A 18 -10.20 -5.17 7.71
C ALA A 18 -11.52 -4.43 7.41
N ALA A 19 -11.43 -3.13 7.12
CA ALA A 19 -12.56 -2.41 6.58
C ALA A 19 -12.99 -3.15 5.31
N ALA A 20 -14.26 -3.56 5.23
CA ALA A 20 -14.78 -4.32 4.11
C ALA A 20 -14.50 -3.55 2.81
N GLY A 21 -13.68 -4.13 1.93
CA GLY A 21 -13.24 -3.52 0.66
C GLY A 21 -11.71 -3.40 0.49
N GLN A 22 -10.89 -3.61 1.51
CA GLN A 22 -9.43 -3.57 1.38
C GLN A 22 -8.85 -4.95 1.01
N ALA A 23 -8.34 -5.07 -0.22
CA ALA A 23 -7.52 -6.21 -0.64
C ALA A 23 -6.07 -6.03 -0.16
N ARG A 24 -5.50 -7.05 0.47
CA ARG A 24 -4.08 -7.07 0.86
C ARG A 24 -3.27 -7.80 -0.19
N LEU A 25 -2.30 -7.11 -0.78
CA LEU A 25 -1.36 -7.68 -1.73
C LEU A 25 0.02 -7.83 -1.09
N THR A 26 0.72 -8.90 -1.43
CA THR A 26 2.11 -9.11 -1.03
C THR A 26 2.96 -9.07 -2.30
N LEU A 27 3.90 -8.13 -2.36
CA LEU A 27 4.77 -7.94 -3.52
C LEU A 27 6.18 -8.37 -3.15
N SER A 28 6.79 -9.21 -3.99
CA SER A 28 8.21 -9.54 -3.90
C SER A 28 8.99 -8.56 -4.77
N LEU A 29 9.73 -7.67 -4.13
CA LEU A 29 10.55 -6.65 -4.77
C LEU A 29 12.03 -6.86 -4.37
N PRO A 30 12.98 -6.46 -5.24
CA PRO A 30 14.39 -6.39 -4.84
C PRO A 30 14.58 -5.49 -3.62
N GLU A 31 15.51 -5.85 -2.75
CA GLU A 31 15.77 -5.11 -1.49
C GLU A 31 16.09 -3.63 -1.75
N ASP A 32 16.90 -3.34 -2.77
CA ASP A 32 17.22 -1.97 -3.17
C ASP A 32 16.00 -1.16 -3.57
N THR A 33 15.03 -1.80 -4.24
CA THR A 33 13.76 -1.16 -4.61
C THR A 33 12.96 -0.83 -3.36
N VAL A 34 12.86 -1.77 -2.40
CA VAL A 34 12.15 -1.54 -1.14
C VAL A 34 12.77 -0.38 -0.35
N ARG A 35 14.10 -0.34 -0.26
CA ARG A 35 14.83 0.74 0.41
C ARG A 35 14.53 2.11 -0.21
N ARG A 36 14.65 2.23 -1.53
CA ARG A 36 14.39 3.50 -2.23
C ARG A 36 12.94 3.96 -2.06
N LEU A 37 11.97 3.04 -2.12
CA LEU A 37 10.58 3.37 -1.88
C LEU A 37 10.34 3.86 -0.45
N ALA A 38 11.00 3.26 0.54
CA ALA A 38 10.92 3.71 1.93
C ALA A 38 11.50 5.13 2.10
N GLU A 39 12.62 5.44 1.46
CA GLU A 39 13.21 6.80 1.45
C GLU A 39 12.25 7.83 0.83
N VAL A 40 11.60 7.49 -0.29
CA VAL A 40 10.61 8.36 -0.93
C VAL A 40 9.40 8.59 -0.03
N ALA A 41 8.88 7.54 0.61
CA ALA A 41 7.76 7.66 1.55
C ALA A 41 8.14 8.57 2.73
N GLN A 42 9.35 8.41 3.26
CA GLN A 42 9.87 9.23 4.36
C GLN A 42 10.01 10.71 3.96
N GLN A 43 10.58 11.00 2.79
CA GLN A 43 10.73 12.37 2.28
C GLN A 43 9.37 13.07 2.11
N ARG A 44 8.33 12.30 1.79
CA ARG A 44 6.95 12.79 1.62
C ARG A 44 6.14 12.79 2.92
N GLY A 45 6.68 12.23 4.01
CA GLY A 45 5.96 12.12 5.30
C GLY A 45 4.77 11.16 5.25
N VAL A 46 4.77 10.19 4.34
CA VAL A 46 3.67 9.21 4.16
C VAL A 46 4.14 7.78 4.47
N SER A 47 3.17 6.88 4.64
CA SER A 47 3.48 5.45 4.76
C SER A 47 3.77 4.83 3.39
N LEU A 48 4.45 3.68 3.37
CA LEU A 48 4.70 2.95 2.13
C LEU A 48 3.39 2.47 1.48
N ASP A 49 2.41 2.06 2.29
CA ASP A 49 1.07 1.67 1.81
C ASP A 49 0.38 2.86 1.13
N SER A 50 0.40 4.04 1.76
CA SER A 50 -0.16 5.28 1.19
C SER A 50 0.55 5.69 -0.10
N LEU A 51 1.88 5.54 -0.15
CA LEU A 51 2.65 5.79 -1.37
C LEU A 51 2.19 4.88 -2.51
N PHE A 52 1.95 3.59 -2.24
CA PHE A 52 1.42 2.66 -3.24
C PHE A 52 -0.01 3.00 -3.68
N GLU A 53 -0.89 3.42 -2.76
CA GLU A 53 -2.25 3.85 -3.09
C GLU A 53 -2.25 5.07 -4.03
N GLU A 54 -1.40 6.07 -3.76
CA GLU A 54 -1.24 7.25 -4.61
C GLU A 54 -0.70 6.87 -6.00
N MET A 55 0.38 6.07 -6.05
CA MET A 55 0.96 5.62 -7.31
C MET A 55 -0.05 4.82 -8.14
N ALA A 56 -0.76 3.88 -7.53
CA ALA A 56 -1.78 3.09 -8.21
C ALA A 56 -2.89 3.97 -8.78
N THR A 57 -3.32 4.99 -8.05
CA THR A 57 -4.33 5.95 -8.50
C THR A 57 -3.85 6.71 -9.74
N LEU A 58 -2.62 7.22 -9.72
CA LEU A 58 -2.04 7.93 -10.86
C LEU A 58 -1.87 7.01 -12.07
N THR A 59 -1.34 5.80 -11.89
CA THR A 59 -1.16 4.84 -12.98
C THR A 59 -2.48 4.43 -13.62
N LEU A 60 -3.53 4.19 -12.81
CA LEU A 60 -4.85 3.88 -13.33
C LEU A 60 -5.45 5.06 -14.10
N PHE A 61 -5.28 6.28 -13.59
CA PHE A 61 -5.73 7.49 -14.28
C PHE A 61 -5.02 7.70 -15.63
N GLU A 62 -3.70 7.53 -15.67
CA GLU A 62 -2.91 7.60 -16.89
C GLU A 62 -3.36 6.55 -17.91
N ALA A 63 -3.52 5.30 -17.49
CA ALA A 63 -4.00 4.22 -18.36
C ALA A 63 -5.40 4.52 -18.93
N ASP A 64 -6.29 5.08 -18.11
CA ASP A 64 -7.62 5.51 -18.50
C ASP A 64 -7.59 6.61 -19.56
N ILE A 65 -6.73 7.62 -19.38
CA ILE A 65 -6.52 8.69 -20.36
C ILE A 65 -5.97 8.09 -21.66
N THR A 66 -4.90 7.30 -21.58
CA THR A 66 -4.31 6.66 -22.76
C THR A 66 -5.34 5.84 -23.51
N ARG A 67 -6.20 5.08 -22.82
CA ARG A 67 -7.26 4.31 -23.47
C ARG A 67 -8.33 5.17 -24.12
N ARG A 68 -8.74 6.27 -23.49
CA ARG A 68 -9.80 7.15 -24.00
C ARG A 68 -9.34 8.02 -25.18
N PHE A 69 -8.06 8.36 -25.22
CA PHE A 69 -7.49 9.28 -26.21
C PHE A 69 -6.47 8.63 -27.15
N ALA A 70 -6.21 7.33 -27.02
CA ALA A 70 -5.62 6.57 -28.11
C ALA A 70 -6.56 6.73 -29.31
N ALA A 71 -6.08 7.38 -30.37
CA ALA A 71 -6.77 7.44 -31.64
C ALA A 71 -7.22 6.01 -31.99
N PRO A 72 -8.44 5.82 -32.53
CA PRO A 72 -8.81 4.51 -33.05
C PRO A 72 -7.68 4.11 -34.00
N GLU A 73 -7.07 2.95 -33.76
CA GLU A 73 -6.17 2.38 -34.75
C GLU A 73 -6.96 2.42 -36.06
N THR A 74 -6.46 3.18 -37.02
CA THR A 74 -7.01 3.22 -38.36
C THR A 74 -6.91 1.80 -38.85
N SER A 75 -8.00 1.05 -38.68
CA SER A 75 -8.24 -0.24 -39.27
C SER A 75 -8.18 0.02 -40.76
N ASP A 76 -6.99 -0.18 -41.34
CA ASP A 76 -6.78 -0.18 -42.77
C ASP A 76 -7.85 -1.07 -43.41
N ALA A 77 -8.66 -0.44 -44.25
CA ALA A 77 -9.69 -1.04 -45.08
C ALA A 77 -9.41 -0.68 -46.53
#